data_AF-A0A8S4R1F3-F1
#
_entry.id   AF-A0A8S4R1F3-F1
#
_cell.length_a   1.000
_cell.length_b   1.000
_cell.length_c   1.000
_cell.angle_alpha   90.00
_cell.angle_beta   90.00
_cell.angle_gamma   90.00
#
_symmetry.space_group_name_H-M   'P 1'
#
loop_
_entity.id
_entity.type
_entity.pdbx_description
1 polymer ?
#
loop_
_entity_poly.entity_id
_entity_poly.type
_entity_poly.pdbx_seq_one_letter_code
_entity_poly.pdbx_strand_id
1 'polypeptide(L)'
;MWQEIANGFLHNANFPNCVGAIDGKHIRIINPEGGGSMYYNYKNFYSIVLLAMCDSDYCFTYVNIGAHGKNSDSSIFKNSALFRNLENNTSNLPVPKPLPAPTVSVTLKPALSLTLSVSAHSSAHSSSALRLSVARFSIVLNTLLDRRRPKCGEY
;
A
#
# COMPACT_ATOMS: atom_id res chain seq x y z
N MET A 1 0.64 -17.37 5.81
CA MET A 1 0.00 -16.16 5.25
C MET A 1 0.79 -14.88 5.51
N TRP A 2 0.67 -14.17 6.65
CA TRP A 2 1.31 -12.83 6.80
C TRP A 2 2.84 -12.81 6.66
N GLN A 3 3.52 -13.83 7.18
CA GLN A 3 4.97 -13.96 7.06
C GLN A 3 5.40 -14.14 5.60
N GLU A 4 4.63 -14.90 4.81
CA GLU A 4 4.90 -15.11 3.39
C GLU A 4 4.72 -13.81 2.61
N ILE A 5 3.66 -13.05 2.91
CA ILE A 5 3.42 -11.73 2.31
C ILE A 5 4.60 -10.79 2.63
N ALA A 6 5.06 -10.74 3.88
CA ALA A 6 6.21 -9.93 4.29
C ALA A 6 7.52 -10.34 3.62
N ASN A 7 7.76 -11.64 3.47
CA ASN A 7 8.92 -12.14 2.76
C ASN A 7 8.85 -11.81 1.26
N GLY A 8 7.67 -11.91 0.67
CA GLY A 8 7.43 -11.55 -0.72
C GLY A 8 7.65 -10.06 -0.99
N PHE A 9 7.18 -9.17 -0.11
CA PHE A 9 7.47 -7.73 -0.23
C PHE A 9 8.94 -7.39 0.01
N LEU A 10 9.62 -8.10 0.92
CA LEU A 10 11.05 -7.98 1.07
C LEU A 10 11.78 -8.37 -0.22
N HIS A 11 11.43 -9.51 -0.82
CA HIS A 11 12.10 -10.01 -2.03
C HIS A 11 11.78 -9.15 -3.27
N ASN A 12 10.50 -8.85 -3.52
CA ASN A 12 10.04 -8.23 -4.75
C ASN A 12 10.18 -6.69 -4.74
N ALA A 13 10.16 -6.07 -3.56
CA ALA A 13 10.10 -4.61 -3.41
C ALA A 13 11.11 -4.03 -2.42
N ASN A 14 12.00 -4.84 -1.84
CA ASN A 14 12.92 -4.44 -0.77
C ASN A 14 12.19 -3.72 0.39
N PHE A 15 10.98 -4.19 0.71
CA PHE A 15 10.14 -3.59 1.74
C PHE A 15 9.93 -4.60 2.89
N PRO A 16 10.85 -4.63 3.86
CA PRO A 16 10.78 -5.57 4.98
C PRO A 16 9.53 -5.34 5.82
N ASN A 17 9.00 -6.42 6.41
CA ASN A 17 7.87 -6.42 7.35
C ASN A 17 6.53 -5.89 6.79
N CYS A 18 6.39 -5.64 5.48
CA CYS A 18 5.11 -5.26 4.89
C CYS A 18 4.16 -6.45 4.79
N VAL A 19 3.01 -6.38 5.45
CA VAL A 19 2.05 -7.50 5.49
C VAL A 19 0.94 -7.37 4.45
N GLY A 20 1.05 -6.39 3.55
CA GLY A 20 0.03 -6.04 2.59
C GLY A 20 0.12 -4.56 2.30
N ALA A 21 -0.32 -4.14 1.13
CA ALA A 21 -0.56 -2.73 0.94
C ALA A 21 -1.85 -2.44 0.19
N ILE A 22 -2.37 -1.24 0.45
CA ILE A 22 -3.78 -0.90 0.38
C ILE A 22 -3.93 0.31 -0.52
N ASP A 23 -4.90 0.25 -1.42
CA ASP A 23 -5.25 1.39 -2.28
C ASP A 23 -6.75 1.36 -2.62
N GLY A 24 -7.29 2.53 -2.97
CA GLY A 24 -8.69 2.72 -3.31
C GLY A 24 -8.91 2.89 -4.81
N LYS A 25 -9.99 2.28 -5.35
CA LYS A 25 -10.50 2.57 -6.69
C LYS A 25 -11.96 3.03 -6.64
N HIS A 26 -12.23 4.14 -7.31
CA HIS A 26 -13.60 4.58 -7.59
C HIS A 26 -14.22 3.72 -8.71
N ILE A 27 -15.33 3.06 -8.39
CA ILE A 27 -16.22 2.39 -9.34
C ILE A 27 -17.31 3.39 -9.69
N ARG A 28 -17.40 3.76 -10.96
CA ARG A 28 -18.43 4.70 -11.44
C ARG A 28 -19.82 4.07 -11.31
N ILE A 29 -20.77 4.85 -10.81
CA ILE A 29 -22.18 4.46 -10.68
C ILE A 29 -23.07 5.56 -11.27
N ILE A 30 -24.33 5.20 -11.51
CA ILE A 30 -25.40 6.19 -11.65
C ILE A 30 -25.71 6.71 -10.24
N ASN A 31 -25.94 8.02 -10.10
CA ASN A 31 -26.33 8.59 -8.81
C ASN A 31 -27.60 7.90 -8.30
N PRO A 32 -27.59 7.24 -7.13
CA PRO A 32 -28.80 6.67 -6.57
C PRO A 32 -29.78 7.77 -6.18
N GLU A 33 -31.08 7.47 -6.22
CA GLU A 33 -32.11 8.39 -5.78
C GLU A 33 -31.86 8.82 -4.32
N GLY A 34 -31.92 10.12 -4.05
CA GLY A 34 -31.60 10.67 -2.73
C GLY A 34 -30.12 10.60 -2.32
N GLY A 35 -29.22 10.11 -3.18
CA GLY A 35 -27.78 9.96 -2.87
C GLY A 35 -27.01 11.27 -2.71
N GLY A 36 -27.56 12.37 -3.20
CA GLY A 36 -26.98 13.71 -3.11
C GLY A 36 -25.52 13.78 -3.60
N SER A 37 -24.70 14.59 -2.94
CA SER A 37 -23.27 14.74 -3.26
C SER A 37 -22.37 13.68 -2.62
N MET A 38 -22.91 12.75 -1.84
CA MET A 38 -22.11 11.76 -1.12
C MET A 38 -21.37 10.82 -2.08
N TYR A 39 -22.01 10.45 -3.19
CA TYR A 39 -21.37 9.62 -4.22
C TYR A 39 -20.51 10.43 -5.19
N TYR A 40 -20.61 11.76 -5.20
CA TYR A 40 -19.87 12.61 -6.14
C TYR A 40 -18.43 12.81 -5.68
N ASN A 41 -17.47 12.38 -6.51
CA ASN A 41 -16.04 12.41 -6.19
C ASN A 41 -15.31 13.64 -6.77
N TYR A 42 -14.05 13.80 -6.38
CA TYR A 42 -13.18 14.88 -6.84
C TYR A 42 -12.83 14.83 -8.34
N LYS A 43 -13.12 13.70 -9.02
CA LYS A 43 -12.95 13.52 -10.47
C LYS A 43 -14.23 13.84 -11.25
N ASN A 44 -15.20 14.49 -10.62
CA ASN A 44 -16.45 14.95 -11.22
C ASN A 44 -17.34 13.81 -11.76
N PHE A 45 -17.43 12.68 -11.04
CA PHE A 45 -18.42 11.64 -11.32
C PHE A 45 -18.94 10.96 -10.06
N TYR A 46 -20.11 10.33 -10.16
CA TYR A 46 -20.68 9.53 -9.07
C TYR A 46 -20.00 8.17 -8.97
N SER A 47 -19.61 7.77 -7.76
CA SER A 47 -18.87 6.53 -7.52
C SER A 47 -19.14 5.95 -6.14
N ILE A 48 -18.92 4.65 -6.03
CA ILE A 48 -18.56 3.98 -4.78
C ILE A 48 -17.06 3.68 -4.81
N VAL A 49 -16.46 3.48 -3.64
CA VAL A 49 -15.05 3.13 -3.50
C VAL A 49 -14.92 1.63 -3.21
N LEU A 50 -14.00 0.99 -3.92
CA LEU A 50 -13.42 -0.31 -3.61
C LEU A 50 -12.06 -0.06 -2.97
N LEU A 51 -11.90 -0.42 -1.71
CA LEU A 51 -10.63 -0.45 -1.00
C LEU A 51 -10.12 -1.89 -0.97
N ALA A 52 -8.92 -2.13 -1.47
CA ALA A 52 -8.35 -3.47 -1.49
C ALA A 52 -6.93 -3.50 -0.95
N MET A 53 -6.59 -4.60 -0.27
CA MET A 53 -5.23 -4.94 0.12
C MET A 53 -4.72 -6.07 -0.77
N CYS A 54 -3.47 -5.97 -1.21
CA CYS A 54 -2.80 -7.01 -1.99
C CYS A 54 -1.53 -7.50 -1.30
N ASP A 55 -1.15 -8.74 -1.59
CA ASP A 55 0.20 -9.25 -1.33
C ASP A 55 1.21 -8.84 -2.42
N SER A 56 2.44 -9.35 -2.29
CA SER A 56 3.55 -9.07 -3.21
C SER A 56 3.40 -9.69 -4.59
N ASP A 57 2.48 -10.65 -4.74
CA ASP A 57 2.18 -11.37 -5.98
C ASP A 57 0.90 -10.85 -6.63
N TYR A 58 0.45 -9.67 -6.20
CA TYR A 58 -0.70 -8.98 -6.76
C TYR A 58 -2.04 -9.70 -6.54
N CYS A 59 -2.10 -10.58 -5.54
CA CYS A 59 -3.33 -11.26 -5.15
C CYS A 59 -4.04 -10.47 -4.06
N PHE A 60 -5.36 -10.32 -4.19
CA PHE A 60 -6.17 -9.65 -3.17
C PHE A 60 -6.23 -10.50 -1.90
N THR A 61 -5.83 -9.90 -0.78
CA THR A 61 -5.88 -10.52 0.55
C THR A 61 -6.99 -9.93 1.41
N TYR A 62 -7.52 -8.77 1.02
CA TYR A 62 -8.70 -8.14 1.62
C TYR A 62 -9.38 -7.20 0.62
N VAL A 63 -10.71 -7.14 0.65
CA VAL A 63 -11.51 -6.25 -0.19
C VAL A 63 -12.67 -5.68 0.63
N ASN A 64 -12.90 -4.37 0.52
CA ASN A 64 -14.05 -3.65 1.08
C ASN A 64 -14.67 -2.78 -0.01
N ILE A 65 -15.96 -2.96 -0.29
CA ILE A 65 -16.66 -2.30 -1.39
C ILE A 65 -17.89 -1.59 -0.84
N GLY A 66 -18.18 -0.40 -1.37
CA GLY A 66 -19.47 0.27 -1.17
C GLY A 66 -19.40 1.57 -0.39
N ALA A 67 -18.21 2.01 0.04
CA ALA A 67 -18.06 3.32 0.63
C ALA A 67 -18.41 4.43 -0.38
N HIS A 68 -18.93 5.56 0.11
CA HIS A 68 -19.32 6.66 -0.75
C HIS A 68 -18.12 7.27 -1.50
N GLY A 69 -18.33 7.70 -2.74
CA GLY A 69 -17.29 8.29 -3.59
C GLY A 69 -16.63 9.56 -3.06
N LYS A 70 -17.23 10.22 -2.09
CA LYS A 70 -16.64 11.38 -1.39
C LYS A 70 -15.64 10.97 -0.30
N ASN A 71 -15.68 9.73 0.18
CA ASN A 71 -14.82 9.28 1.27
C ASN A 71 -13.37 9.07 0.79
N SER A 72 -12.41 9.39 1.66
CA SER A 72 -10.99 9.09 1.44
C SER A 72 -10.65 7.65 1.83
N ASP A 73 -9.60 7.09 1.21
CA ASP A 73 -9.10 5.74 1.53
C ASP A 73 -8.79 5.58 3.02
N SER A 74 -8.19 6.60 3.63
CA SER A 74 -7.89 6.63 5.08
C SER A 74 -9.15 6.52 5.93
N SER A 75 -10.23 7.22 5.56
CA SER A 75 -11.51 7.16 6.27
C SER A 75 -12.16 5.79 6.11
N ILE A 76 -12.09 5.21 4.91
CA ILE A 76 -12.66 3.89 4.62
C ILE A 76 -11.89 2.81 5.39
N PHE A 77 -10.56 2.87 5.38
CA PHE A 77 -9.69 1.95 6.08
C PHE A 77 -9.99 1.93 7.59
N LYS A 78 -10.03 3.09 8.25
CA LYS A 78 -10.34 3.20 9.69
C LYS A 78 -11.70 2.61 10.06
N ASN A 79 -12.70 2.73 9.18
CA ASN A 79 -14.04 2.19 9.42
C ASN A 79 -14.19 0.73 8.99
N SER A 80 -13.12 0.09 8.53
CA SER A 80 -13.17 -1.24 7.94
C SER A 80 -13.08 -2.36 8.97
N ALA A 81 -13.50 -3.58 8.61
CA ALA A 81 -13.31 -4.75 9.45
C ALA A 81 -11.81 -5.09 9.62
N LEU A 82 -11.01 -4.86 8.58
CA LEU A 82 -9.55 -5.05 8.62
C LEU A 82 -8.92 -4.21 9.75
N PHE A 83 -9.22 -2.91 9.80
CA PHE A 83 -8.67 -2.02 10.83
C PHE A 83 -9.08 -2.45 12.25
N ARG A 84 -10.36 -2.77 12.46
CA ARG A 84 -10.84 -3.30 13.75
C ARG A 84 -10.12 -4.58 14.16
N ASN A 85 -9.86 -5.49 13.22
CA ASN A 85 -9.13 -6.73 13.50
C ASN A 85 -7.65 -6.50 13.81
N LEU A 86 -7.05 -5.45 13.24
CA LEU A 86 -5.67 -5.05 13.54
C LEU A 86 -5.59 -4.44 14.94
N GLU A 87 -6.50 -3.54 15.31
CA GLU A 87 -6.53 -2.91 16.64
C GLU A 87 -6.83 -3.91 17.75
N ASN A 88 -7.74 -4.85 17.52
CA ASN A 88 -8.10 -5.88 18.51
C ASN A 88 -7.11 -7.05 18.58
N ASN A 89 -6.00 -7.00 17.83
CA ASN A 89 -5.01 -8.08 17.72
C ASN A 89 -5.59 -9.45 17.30
N THR A 90 -6.74 -9.47 16.61
CA THR A 90 -7.39 -10.70 16.15
C THR A 90 -6.87 -11.18 14.79
N SER A 91 -5.96 -10.43 14.17
CA SER A 91 -5.44 -10.70 12.83
C SER A 91 -4.29 -11.71 12.80
N ASN A 92 -3.82 -12.24 13.95
CA ASN A 92 -2.65 -13.14 14.03
C ASN A 92 -1.42 -12.60 13.28
N LEU A 93 -1.11 -11.30 13.45
CA LEU A 93 0.05 -10.66 12.81
C LEU A 93 1.36 -11.30 13.29
N PRO A 94 2.41 -11.29 12.44
CA PRO A 94 3.73 -11.72 12.87
C PRO A 94 4.25 -10.83 14.00
N VAL A 95 5.05 -11.42 14.87
CA VAL A 95 5.68 -10.68 15.98
C VAL A 95 6.48 -9.51 15.43
N PRO A 96 6.38 -8.30 16.03
CA PRO A 96 7.16 -7.14 15.60
C PRO A 96 8.65 -7.47 15.52
N LYS A 97 9.25 -7.17 14.37
CA LYS A 97 10.67 -7.39 14.10
C LYS A 97 11.34 -6.05 13.77
N PRO A 98 12.56 -5.77 14.27
CA PRO A 98 13.33 -4.62 13.84
C PRO A 98 13.54 -4.60 12.33
N LEU A 99 13.61 -3.41 11.73
CA LEU A 99 14.01 -3.30 10.34
C LEU A 99 15.45 -3.82 10.18
N PRO A 100 15.77 -4.52 9.07
CA PRO A 100 17.14 -4.90 8.79
C PRO A 100 18.00 -3.63 8.76
N ALA A 101 19.15 -3.67 9.44
CA ALA A 101 20.10 -2.56 9.40
C ALA A 101 20.42 -2.24 7.93
N PRO A 102 20.56 -0.96 7.56
CA PRO A 102 20.96 -0.61 6.20
C PRO A 102 22.30 -1.28 5.93
N THR A 103 22.31 -2.29 5.06
CA THR A 103 23.55 -2.89 4.58
C THR A 103 24.13 -1.91 3.57
N VAL A 104 24.76 -0.85 4.07
CA VAL A 104 25.62 -0.01 3.24
C VAL A 104 26.95 -0.74 3.15
N SER A 105 27.05 -1.71 2.25
CA SER A 105 28.34 -2.19 1.78
C SER A 105 28.96 -1.10 0.92
N VAL A 106 29.59 -0.11 1.56
CA VAL A 106 30.52 0.78 0.87
C VAL A 106 31.70 -0.10 0.47
N THR A 107 31.75 -0.54 -0.78
CA THR A 107 32.99 -1.04 -1.37
C THR A 107 33.94 0.14 -1.49
N LEU A 108 34.69 0.43 -0.43
CA LEU A 108 35.86 1.29 -0.53
C LEU A 108 36.85 0.56 -1.43
N LYS A 109 37.12 1.10 -2.62
CA LYS A 109 38.29 0.71 -3.39
C LYS A 109 39.52 0.86 -2.48
N PRO A 110 40.47 -0.08 -2.50
CA PRO A 110 41.57 -0.07 -1.54
C PRO A 110 42.53 1.06 -1.91
N ALA A 111 42.45 2.16 -1.18
CA ALA A 111 43.57 3.05 -0.99
C ALA A 111 43.41 3.72 0.38
N LEU A 112 44.25 3.25 1.30
CA LEU A 112 44.57 3.83 2.61
C LEU A 112 43.54 3.59 3.73
N SER A 113 43.93 2.66 4.60
CA SER A 113 43.35 2.41 5.92
C SER A 113 43.35 3.67 6.78
N LEU A 114 42.18 4.11 7.22
CA LEU A 114 41.99 4.86 8.47
C LEU A 114 40.72 4.35 9.15
N THR A 115 40.90 3.69 10.29
CA THR A 115 39.82 3.20 11.15
C THR A 115 39.06 4.39 11.70
N LEU A 116 37.81 4.58 11.29
CA LEU A 116 36.90 5.56 11.88
C LEU A 116 35.77 4.80 12.58
N SER A 117 35.92 4.62 13.88
CA SER A 117 34.83 4.24 14.77
C SER A 117 33.86 5.41 14.88
N VAL A 118 32.72 5.35 14.20
CA VAL A 118 31.64 6.33 14.36
C VAL A 118 30.51 5.70 15.15
N SER A 119 30.39 6.12 16.40
CA SER A 119 29.25 5.89 17.28
C SER A 119 28.00 6.58 16.70
N ALA A 120 26.86 5.90 16.76
CA ALA A 120 25.60 6.44 16.27
C ALA A 120 25.19 7.70 17.05
N HIS A 121 25.00 8.80 16.34
CA HIS A 121 24.15 9.88 16.82
C HIS A 121 23.31 10.45 15.69
N SER A 122 22.04 10.67 16.00
CA SER A 122 20.99 11.13 15.10
C SER A 122 21.29 12.50 14.47
N SER A 123 20.94 12.69 13.20
CA SER A 123 20.19 13.86 12.72
C SER A 123 19.94 13.77 11.20
N ALA A 124 18.98 14.55 10.75
CA ALA A 124 18.12 14.33 9.59
C ALA A 124 18.74 14.62 8.19
N HIS A 125 17.93 14.27 7.19
CA HIS A 125 17.91 14.72 5.78
C HIS A 125 18.73 13.93 4.73
N SER A 126 18.04 13.06 3.99
CA SER A 126 18.20 13.00 2.53
C SER A 126 16.89 12.56 1.88
N SER A 127 16.16 13.56 1.35
CA SER A 127 14.89 13.43 0.66
C SER A 127 15.16 13.05 -0.80
N SER A 128 15.30 11.75 -1.10
CA SER A 128 15.30 11.27 -2.50
C SER A 128 15.02 9.77 -2.66
N ALA A 129 15.16 8.94 -1.63
CA ALA A 129 14.97 7.49 -1.76
C ALA A 129 13.56 6.96 -1.44
N LEU A 130 12.67 7.77 -0.87
CA LEU A 130 11.32 7.35 -0.44
C LEU A 130 10.21 7.53 -1.49
N ARG A 131 10.51 8.11 -2.66
CA ARG A 131 9.49 8.37 -3.69
C ARG A 131 9.24 7.22 -4.68
N LEU A 132 10.07 6.19 -4.69
CA LEU A 132 9.95 5.11 -5.70
C LEU A 132 9.11 3.90 -5.23
N SER A 133 8.98 3.66 -3.92
CA SER A 133 8.20 2.53 -3.39
C SER A 133 6.69 2.81 -3.39
N VAL A 134 6.27 4.02 -3.05
CA VAL A 134 4.84 4.42 -3.06
C VAL A 134 4.30 4.49 -4.49
N ALA A 135 5.10 4.98 -5.44
CA ALA A 135 4.71 5.06 -6.85
C ALA A 135 4.42 3.68 -7.47
N ARG A 136 5.18 2.63 -7.10
CA ARG A 136 4.90 1.27 -7.55
C ARG A 136 3.61 0.69 -6.99
N PHE A 137 3.13 1.15 -5.84
CA PHE A 137 1.95 0.56 -5.18
C PHE A 137 0.62 0.99 -5.81
N SER A 138 0.41 2.29 -6.05
CA SER A 138 -0.79 2.77 -6.75
C SER A 138 -0.80 2.36 -8.22
N ILE A 139 0.36 2.17 -8.85
CA ILE A 139 0.42 1.63 -10.23
C ILE A 139 -0.12 0.20 -10.26
N VAL A 140 0.15 -0.61 -9.24
CA VAL A 140 -0.26 -2.01 -9.19
C VAL A 140 -1.78 -2.15 -9.09
N LEU A 141 -2.45 -1.45 -8.17
CA LEU A 141 -3.91 -1.56 -8.05
C LEU A 141 -4.63 -0.96 -9.27
N ASN A 142 -4.15 0.18 -9.79
CA ASN A 142 -4.71 0.76 -11.02
C ASN A 142 -4.49 -0.15 -12.23
N THR A 143 -3.32 -0.79 -12.36
CA THR A 143 -3.00 -1.72 -13.46
C THR A 143 -3.79 -3.02 -13.36
N LEU A 144 -3.96 -3.60 -12.17
CA LEU A 144 -4.73 -4.84 -11.98
C LEU A 144 -6.22 -4.64 -12.24
N LEU A 145 -6.78 -3.53 -11.77
CA LEU A 145 -8.20 -3.22 -11.97
C LEU A 145 -8.49 -2.69 -13.38
N ASP A 146 -7.52 -2.13 -14.11
CA ASP A 146 -7.71 -1.76 -15.52
C ASP A 146 -7.49 -2.94 -16.48
N ARG A 147 -6.58 -3.89 -16.17
CA ARG A 147 -6.38 -5.11 -16.98
C ARG A 147 -7.58 -6.07 -16.97
N ARG A 148 -8.52 -5.92 -16.04
CA ARG A 148 -9.76 -6.71 -16.00
C ARG A 148 -11.02 -5.95 -16.41
N ARG A 149 -10.92 -4.73 -16.95
CA ARG A 149 -12.11 -4.15 -17.62
C ARG A 149 -12.40 -5.01 -18.85
N PRO A 150 -13.57 -5.66 -18.98
CA PRO A 150 -14.00 -6.13 -20.29
C PRO A 150 -13.98 -4.90 -21.22
N LYS A 151 -13.38 -5.05 -22.41
CA LYS A 151 -13.54 -4.05 -23.45
C LYS A 151 -15.05 -3.98 -23.72
N CYS A 152 -15.71 -2.90 -23.29
CA CYS A 152 -17.08 -2.66 -23.73
C CYS A 152 -17.03 -2.52 -25.26
N GLY A 153 -17.67 -3.47 -25.95
CA GLY A 153 -17.85 -3.42 -27.40
C GLY A 153 -17.57 -4.74 -28.13
N GLU A 154 -18.07 -5.87 -27.65
CA GLU A 154 -18.48 -7.02 -28.47
C GLU A 154 -19.57 -7.80 -27.72
N TYR A 155 -20.81 -7.34 -27.83
CA TYR A 155 -22.05 -8.12 -27.83
C TYR A 155 -23.09 -7.33 -28.63
#